data_AF-A0A7S2G9N9-F1
#
_entry.id   AF-A0A7S2G9N9-F1
#
_cell.length_a   1.000
_cell.length_b   1.000
_cell.length_c   1.000
_cell.angle_alpha   90.00
_cell.angle_beta   90.00
_cell.angle_gamma   90.00
#
_symmetry.space_group_name_H-M   'P 1'
#
loop_
_entity.id
_entity.type
_entity.pdbx_description
1 polymer ?
#
loop_
_entity_poly.entity_id
_entity_poly.type
_entity_poly.pdbx_seq_one_letter_code
_entity_poly.pdbx_strand_id
1 'polypeptide(L)'
;TFQLKGSGLLMKSVRLTSLRITHADRKKNDFSLQKDLALSDVIYIALVVLYVVWELWELGQRGVKYFYSGWNLLTVVSLILHIGTLVTRYLYLSRSDFTRTLIAFVGSGGRLHQADQRRWTSSFEAQVLAFSDFQRFSSVNLLFVWLQLMHYLNDIVPRIGVLVDTMYRSMTPIIFLVVIVADMFVGFVIWANLMFGKSV
;
A
#
# COMPACT_ATOMS: atom_id res chain seq x y z
N THR A 1 8.11 -6.75 -19.44
CA THR A 1 9.09 -7.82 -19.12
C THR A 1 8.68 -9.06 -19.86
N PHE A 2 9.60 -9.74 -20.56
CA PHE A 2 9.28 -11.00 -21.23
C PHE A 2 9.38 -12.12 -20.19
N GLN A 3 8.28 -12.80 -19.91
CA GLN A 3 8.31 -14.02 -19.12
C GLN A 3 8.32 -15.20 -20.10
N LEU A 4 9.47 -15.86 -20.19
CA LEU A 4 9.59 -17.12 -20.92
C LEU A 4 8.92 -18.20 -20.08
N LYS A 5 7.79 -18.72 -20.55
CA LYS A 5 7.25 -19.97 -20.01
C LYS A 5 8.03 -21.15 -20.60
N GLY A 6 8.15 -22.23 -19.84
CA GLY A 6 8.77 -23.48 -20.29
C GLY A 6 8.13 -24.10 -21.55
N SER A 7 6.97 -23.61 -21.99
CA SER A 7 6.29 -24.01 -23.23
C SER A 7 6.80 -23.31 -24.50
N GLY A 8 7.79 -22.42 -24.41
CA GLY A 8 8.33 -21.68 -25.56
C GLY A 8 7.44 -20.54 -26.08
N LEU A 9 6.26 -20.33 -25.48
CA LEU A 9 5.37 -19.21 -25.81
C LEU A 9 5.85 -17.91 -25.15
N LEU A 10 6.04 -16.88 -25.97
CA LEU A 10 6.42 -15.53 -25.56
C LEU A 10 5.16 -14.72 -25.20
N MET A 11 4.87 -14.58 -23.91
CA MET A 11 3.83 -13.65 -23.46
C MET A 11 4.40 -12.23 -23.41
N LYS A 12 3.90 -11.37 -24.29
CA LYS A 12 4.24 -9.95 -24.30
C LYS A 12 3.20 -9.17 -23.48
N SER A 13 3.61 -8.65 -22.33
CA SER A 13 2.82 -7.68 -21.56
C SER A 13 3.52 -6.31 -21.58
N VAL A 14 2.74 -5.28 -21.91
CA VAL A 14 3.17 -3.89 -21.86
C VAL A 14 2.42 -3.21 -20.72
N ARG A 15 3.15 -2.64 -19.76
CA ARG A 15 2.60 -1.87 -18.66
C ARG A 15 3.05 -0.43 -18.81
N LEU A 16 2.11 0.46 -19.05
CA LEU A 16 2.32 1.91 -19.02
C LEU A 16 2.11 2.38 -17.58
N THR A 17 3.03 3.18 -17.05
CA THR A 17 2.92 3.73 -15.69
C THR A 17 3.41 5.17 -15.72
N SER A 18 2.61 6.10 -15.21
CA SER A 18 2.98 7.49 -15.07
C SER A 18 3.58 7.74 -13.70
N LEU A 19 4.72 8.42 -13.65
CA LEU A 19 5.36 8.89 -12.42
C LEU A 19 5.29 10.41 -12.42
N ARG A 20 4.71 11.00 -11.37
CA ARG A 20 4.76 12.46 -11.19
C ARG A 20 6.14 12.82 -10.64
N ILE A 21 6.94 13.53 -11.43
CA ILE A 21 8.27 14.00 -11.02
C ILE A 21 8.08 15.29 -10.22
N THR A 22 7.92 15.17 -8.91
CA THR A 22 7.69 16.33 -8.01
C THR A 22 8.98 17.06 -7.62
N HIS A 23 10.16 16.45 -7.84
CA HIS A 23 11.46 16.97 -7.37
C HIS A 23 12.26 17.76 -8.42
N ALA A 24 11.67 18.10 -9.58
CA ALA A 24 12.40 18.77 -10.66
C ALA A 24 12.77 20.24 -10.36
N ASP A 25 12.03 20.92 -9.48
CA ASP A 25 12.16 22.38 -9.28
C ASP A 25 13.11 22.82 -8.14
N ARG A 26 13.72 21.90 -7.37
CA ARG A 26 14.55 22.30 -6.21
C ARG A 26 16.05 22.23 -6.51
N LYS A 27 16.62 23.42 -6.75
CA LYS A 27 18.04 23.70 -7.05
C LYS A 27 19.02 23.07 -6.04
N LYS A 28 19.86 22.18 -6.58
CA LYS A 28 21.28 21.81 -6.35
C LYS A 28 22.00 21.92 -4.99
N ASN A 29 21.60 22.70 -3.99
CA ASN A 29 22.44 22.87 -2.78
C ASN A 29 21.70 22.48 -1.50
N ASP A 30 22.18 21.41 -0.88
CA ASP A 30 21.79 20.81 0.41
C ASP A 30 20.49 20.00 0.42
N PHE A 31 20.61 18.74 -0.02
CA PHE A 31 19.67 17.66 0.27
C PHE A 31 19.83 17.21 1.74
N SER A 32 19.40 18.05 2.69
CA SER A 32 19.06 17.53 4.01
C SER A 32 17.68 16.88 3.90
N LEU A 33 17.52 15.63 4.36
CA LEU A 33 16.23 14.93 4.43
C LEU A 33 15.11 15.80 5.04
N GLN A 34 15.47 16.75 5.90
CA GLN A 34 14.57 17.76 6.49
C GLN A 34 14.01 18.77 5.48
N LYS A 35 14.72 19.16 4.42
CA LYS A 35 14.23 20.12 3.41
C LYS A 35 13.22 19.49 2.45
N ASP A 36 13.25 18.17 2.26
CA ASP A 36 12.37 17.46 1.34
C ASP A 36 11.03 17.03 1.95
N LEU A 37 10.93 17.03 3.28
CA LEU A 37 9.68 16.77 3.98
C LEU A 37 8.81 18.03 3.89
N ALA A 38 7.64 17.90 3.25
CA ALA A 38 6.64 18.95 3.32
C ALA A 38 6.16 19.10 4.78
N LEU A 39 5.68 20.29 5.16
CA LEU A 39 5.12 20.52 6.50
C LEU A 39 4.04 19.48 6.85
N SER A 40 3.21 19.11 5.86
CA SER A 40 2.19 18.06 5.98
C SER A 40 2.77 16.72 6.41
N ASP A 41 3.99 16.39 5.99
CA ASP A 41 4.62 15.10 6.23
C ASP A 41 5.17 15.03 7.64
N VAL A 42 5.76 16.13 8.10
CA VAL A 42 6.24 16.28 9.48
C VAL A 42 5.06 16.18 10.46
N ILE A 43 3.96 16.89 10.17
CA ILE A 43 2.73 16.82 10.96
C ILE A 43 2.19 15.39 10.97
N TYR A 44 2.11 14.74 9.82
CA TYR A 44 1.62 13.37 9.71
C TYR A 44 2.48 12.37 10.49
N ILE A 45 3.81 12.47 10.39
CA ILE A 45 4.74 11.63 11.18
C ILE A 45 4.53 11.86 12.68
N ALA A 46 4.43 13.13 13.12
CA ALA A 46 4.21 13.47 14.52
C ALA A 46 2.88 12.87 15.04
N LEU A 47 1.81 12.94 14.24
CA LEU A 47 0.52 12.34 14.58
C LEU A 47 0.61 10.82 14.70
N VAL A 48 1.29 10.14 13.78
CA VAL A 48 1.48 8.69 13.84
C VAL A 48 2.28 8.30 15.08
N VAL A 49 3.36 9.02 15.41
CA VAL A 49 4.16 8.75 16.62
C VAL A 49 3.32 8.92 17.89
N LEU A 50 2.55 10.01 17.98
CA LEU A 50 1.65 10.24 19.11
C LEU A 50 0.65 9.09 19.24
N TYR A 51 0.09 8.64 18.12
CA TYR A 51 -0.88 7.55 18.10
C TYR A 51 -0.26 6.21 18.51
N VAL A 52 0.98 5.91 18.08
CA VAL A 52 1.72 4.72 18.53
C VAL A 52 1.93 4.74 20.04
N VAL A 53 2.35 5.88 20.61
CA VAL A 53 2.58 6.02 22.05
C VAL A 53 1.27 5.83 22.83
N TRP A 54 0.18 6.43 22.35
CA TRP A 54 -1.15 6.26 22.94
C TRP A 54 -1.59 4.80 22.94
N GLU A 55 -1.44 4.11 21.81
CA GLU A 55 -1.82 2.71 21.65
C GLU A 55 -1.02 1.78 22.56
N LEU A 56 0.29 2.00 22.68
CA LEU A 56 1.16 1.23 23.58
C LEU A 56 0.79 1.46 25.04
N TRP A 57 0.41 2.68 25.40
CA TRP A 57 -0.09 3.00 26.74
C TRP A 57 -1.40 2.26 27.04
N GLU A 58 -2.37 2.30 26.13
CA GLU A 58 -3.65 1.62 26.28
C GLU A 58 -3.51 0.10 26.34
N LEU A 59 -2.65 -0.47 25.50
CA LEU A 59 -2.27 -1.88 25.54
C LEU A 59 -1.63 -2.24 26.90
N GLY A 60 -0.76 -1.39 27.44
CA GLY A 60 -0.15 -1.58 28.76
C GLY A 60 -1.17 -1.61 29.90
N GLN A 61 -2.20 -0.75 29.84
CA GLN A 61 -3.24 -0.70 30.86
C GLN A 61 -4.22 -1.89 30.78
N ARG A 62 -4.60 -2.31 29.58
CA ARG A 62 -5.62 -3.36 29.37
C ARG A 62 -5.04 -4.77 29.25
N GLY A 63 -3.75 -4.88 28.94
CA GLY A 63 -3.04 -6.15 28.73
C GLY A 63 -3.71 -7.00 27.64
N VAL A 64 -3.82 -8.31 27.87
CA VAL A 64 -4.39 -9.27 26.90
C VAL A 64 -5.86 -8.97 26.57
N LYS A 65 -6.61 -8.33 27.48
CA LYS A 65 -8.01 -7.97 27.22
C LYS A 65 -8.18 -6.97 26.09
N TYR A 66 -7.11 -6.27 25.73
CA TYR A 66 -7.07 -5.36 24.60
C TYR A 66 -7.52 -6.05 23.29
N PHE A 67 -7.07 -7.29 23.07
CA PHE A 67 -7.29 -8.02 21.81
C PHE A 67 -8.67 -8.67 21.68
N TYR A 68 -9.50 -8.67 22.72
CA TYR A 68 -10.86 -9.23 22.63
C TYR A 68 -11.84 -8.31 21.89
N SER A 69 -11.54 -7.02 21.79
CA SER A 69 -12.34 -6.08 21.00
C SER A 69 -11.89 -6.09 19.54
N GLY A 70 -12.79 -6.43 18.62
CA GLY A 70 -12.48 -6.38 17.18
C GLY A 70 -12.07 -4.99 16.69
N TRP A 71 -12.56 -3.93 17.34
CA TRP A 71 -12.21 -2.54 17.03
C TRP A 71 -10.76 -2.20 17.38
N ASN A 72 -10.27 -2.70 18.51
CA ASN A 72 -8.87 -2.54 18.91
C ASN A 72 -7.93 -3.24 17.92
N LEU A 73 -8.32 -4.42 17.43
CA LEU A 73 -7.57 -5.10 16.38
C LEU A 73 -7.54 -4.29 15.08
N LEU A 74 -8.67 -3.69 14.70
CA LEU A 74 -8.73 -2.79 13.54
C LEU A 74 -7.81 -1.57 13.72
N THR A 75 -7.73 -1.01 14.92
CA THR A 75 -6.80 0.08 15.26
C THR A 75 -5.35 -0.32 15.11
N VAL A 76 -4.95 -1.49 15.63
CA VAL A 76 -3.59 -2.02 15.46
C VAL A 76 -3.26 -2.23 13.99
N VAL A 77 -4.18 -2.79 13.21
CA VAL A 77 -3.99 -2.97 11.76
C VAL A 77 -3.84 -1.62 11.05
N SER A 78 -4.66 -0.64 11.40
CA SER A 78 -4.55 0.73 10.88
C SER A 78 -3.17 1.34 11.22
N LEU A 79 -2.70 1.19 12.46
CA LEU A 79 -1.38 1.64 12.90
C LEU A 79 -0.25 1.02 12.06
N ILE A 80 -0.31 -0.29 11.83
CA ILE A 80 0.66 -1.01 10.99
C ILE A 80 0.64 -0.46 9.56
N LEU A 81 -0.54 -0.18 9.01
CA LEU A 81 -0.69 0.42 7.67
C LEU A 81 -0.15 1.85 7.61
N HIS A 82 -0.35 2.66 8.64
CA HIS A 82 0.24 4.01 8.75
C HIS A 82 1.78 3.93 8.77
N ILE A 83 2.35 3.03 9.57
CA ILE A 83 3.80 2.80 9.62
C ILE A 83 4.30 2.29 8.25
N GLY A 84 3.61 1.32 7.65
CA GLY A 84 3.95 0.79 6.33
C GLY A 84 3.90 1.86 5.24
N THR A 85 2.93 2.78 5.31
CA THR A 85 2.82 3.93 4.40
C THR A 85 4.01 4.89 4.59
N LEU A 86 4.44 5.15 5.83
CA LEU A 86 5.62 5.96 6.10
C LEU A 86 6.91 5.30 5.58
N VAL A 87 7.08 4.01 5.82
CA VAL A 87 8.24 3.23 5.36
C VAL A 87 8.31 3.20 3.83
N THR A 88 7.21 2.86 3.16
CA THR A 88 7.16 2.83 1.69
C THR A 88 7.38 4.21 1.08
N ARG A 89 6.86 5.27 1.71
CA ARG A 89 7.14 6.64 1.31
C ARG A 89 8.61 7.02 1.48
N TYR A 90 9.22 6.67 2.61
CA TYR A 90 10.64 6.91 2.86
C TYR A 90 11.51 6.16 1.84
N LEU A 91 11.19 4.89 1.56
CA LEU A 91 11.88 4.10 0.53
C LEU A 91 11.74 4.75 -0.86
N TYR A 92 10.56 5.25 -1.22
CA TYR A 92 10.35 5.99 -2.46
C TYR A 92 11.21 7.27 -2.52
N LEU A 93 11.24 8.08 -1.46
CA LEU A 93 12.05 9.30 -1.39
C LEU A 93 13.56 9.03 -1.40
N SER A 94 13.99 7.94 -0.75
CA SER A 94 15.41 7.54 -0.71
C SER A 94 15.93 7.17 -2.11
N ARG A 95 15.06 6.67 -2.99
CA ARG A 95 15.38 6.28 -4.38
C ARG A 95 15.32 7.47 -5.36
N SER A 96 15.97 8.58 -4.98
CA SER A 96 16.03 9.80 -5.81
C SER A 96 17.06 9.73 -6.96
N ASP A 97 17.79 8.62 -7.09
CA ASP A 97 18.86 8.44 -8.08
C ASP A 97 18.39 8.65 -9.53
N PHE A 98 17.23 8.11 -9.90
CA PHE A 98 16.67 8.33 -11.24
C PHE A 98 16.41 9.82 -11.49
N THR A 99 15.76 10.50 -10.55
CA THR A 99 15.47 11.94 -10.69
C THR A 99 16.75 12.76 -10.79
N ARG A 100 17.80 12.40 -10.04
CA ARG A 100 19.13 13.02 -10.13
C ARG A 100 19.75 12.82 -11.50
N THR A 101 19.74 11.59 -12.03
CA THR A 101 20.26 11.29 -13.37
C THR A 101 19.44 11.99 -14.45
N LEU A 102 18.12 12.11 -14.28
CA LEU A 102 17.24 12.80 -15.23
C LEU A 102 17.54 14.30 -15.30
N ILE A 103 17.70 14.96 -14.15
CA ILE A 103 18.06 16.39 -14.08
C ILE A 103 19.45 16.63 -14.69
N ALA A 104 20.41 15.75 -14.40
CA ALA A 104 21.75 15.81 -15.00
C ALA A 104 21.70 15.61 -16.53
N PHE A 105 20.88 14.67 -17.01
CA PHE A 105 20.70 14.41 -18.44
C PHE A 105 20.10 15.62 -19.17
N VAL A 106 19.00 16.17 -18.66
CA VAL A 106 18.36 17.37 -19.22
C VAL A 106 19.33 18.55 -19.20
N GLY A 107 20.10 18.73 -18.12
CA GLY A 107 21.11 19.78 -18.00
C GLY A 107 22.33 19.59 -18.91
N SER A 108 22.62 18.37 -19.36
CA SER A 108 23.78 18.02 -20.19
C SER A 108 23.51 18.03 -21.71
N GLY A 109 22.30 18.40 -22.14
CA GLY A 109 21.96 18.47 -23.58
C GLY A 109 21.72 17.11 -24.23
N GLY A 110 21.31 16.09 -23.47
CA GLY A 110 20.73 14.87 -24.03
C GLY A 110 21.71 13.77 -24.46
N ARG A 111 22.98 13.79 -24.01
CA ARG A 111 23.97 12.74 -24.33
C ARG A 111 24.19 11.81 -23.14
N LEU A 112 23.53 10.64 -23.13
CA LEU A 112 23.77 9.55 -22.17
C LEU A 112 24.73 8.52 -22.79
N HIS A 113 25.77 8.13 -22.06
CA HIS A 113 26.64 7.02 -22.46
C HIS A 113 25.85 5.71 -22.39
N GLN A 114 26.08 4.74 -23.30
CA GLN A 114 25.30 3.48 -23.32
C GLN A 114 25.35 2.68 -22.00
N ALA A 115 26.45 2.78 -21.25
CA ALA A 115 26.59 2.18 -19.92
C ALA A 115 25.64 2.81 -18.90
N ASP A 116 25.38 4.11 -19.01
CA ASP A 116 24.48 4.86 -18.14
C ASP A 116 23.00 4.57 -18.46
N GLN A 117 22.69 4.19 -19.71
CA GLN A 117 21.31 3.89 -20.13
C GLN A 117 20.73 2.68 -19.39
N ARG A 118 21.51 1.59 -19.20
CA ARG A 118 21.05 0.42 -18.45
C ARG A 118 20.81 0.76 -16.98
N ARG A 119 21.74 1.49 -16.36
CA ARG A 119 21.62 1.96 -14.98
C ARG A 119 20.40 2.85 -14.81
N TRP A 120 20.17 3.75 -15.75
CA TRP A 120 19.01 4.65 -15.78
C TRP A 120 17.67 3.89 -15.88
N THR A 121 17.58 2.87 -16.74
CA THR A 121 16.36 2.04 -16.81
C THR A 121 16.10 1.27 -15.53
N SER A 122 17.14 0.72 -14.89
CA SER A 122 17.01 -0.02 -13.64
C SER A 122 16.61 0.88 -12.46
N SER A 123 17.14 2.11 -12.39
CA SER A 123 16.78 3.07 -11.34
C SER A 123 15.36 3.59 -11.52
N PHE A 124 14.91 3.79 -12.76
CA PHE A 124 13.52 4.12 -13.07
C PHE A 124 12.57 3.01 -12.60
N GLU A 125 12.84 1.76 -12.99
CA GLU A 125 12.02 0.61 -12.59
C GLU A 125 11.95 0.49 -11.07
N ALA A 126 13.08 0.62 -10.38
CA ALA A 126 13.17 0.58 -8.93
C ALA A 126 12.35 1.70 -8.24
N GLN A 127 12.29 2.89 -8.82
CA GLN A 127 11.50 4.02 -8.31
C GLN A 127 10.00 3.83 -8.57
N VAL A 128 9.63 3.34 -9.75
CA VAL A 128 8.23 3.05 -10.12
C VAL A 128 7.65 1.95 -9.21
N LEU A 129 8.43 0.90 -8.93
CA LEU A 129 8.01 -0.15 -8.00
C LEU A 129 7.78 0.41 -6.59
N ALA A 130 8.72 1.19 -6.06
CA ALA A 130 8.58 1.82 -4.74
C ALA A 130 7.36 2.76 -4.67
N PHE A 131 7.10 3.53 -5.72
CA PHE A 131 5.92 4.39 -5.81
C PHE A 131 4.62 3.59 -5.88
N SER A 132 4.58 2.53 -6.69
CA SER A 132 3.42 1.65 -6.79
C SER A 132 3.09 0.98 -5.46
N ASP A 133 4.11 0.57 -4.70
CA ASP A 133 3.90 -0.02 -3.38
C ASP A 133 3.39 1.01 -2.39
N PHE A 134 3.98 2.21 -2.35
CA PHE A 134 3.46 3.33 -1.56
C PHE A 134 1.98 3.63 -1.86
N GLN A 135 1.60 3.68 -3.14
CA GLN A 135 0.21 3.96 -3.53
C GLN A 135 -0.75 2.86 -3.07
N ARG A 136 -0.35 1.58 -3.15
CA ARG A 136 -1.14 0.45 -2.67
C ARG A 136 -1.35 0.53 -1.15
N PHE A 137 -0.27 0.71 -0.40
CA PHE A 137 -0.34 0.84 1.07
C PHE A 137 -1.19 2.04 1.47
N SER A 138 -0.99 3.21 0.84
CA SER A 138 -1.75 4.42 1.13
C SER A 138 -3.25 4.27 0.82
N SER A 139 -3.59 3.54 -0.25
CA SER A 139 -4.99 3.31 -0.64
C SER A 139 -5.70 2.36 0.33
N VAL A 140 -5.02 1.28 0.75
CA VAL A 140 -5.54 0.37 1.80
C VAL A 140 -5.66 1.12 3.12
N ASN A 141 -4.65 1.93 3.48
CA ASN A 141 -4.68 2.75 4.69
C ASN A 141 -5.90 3.69 4.72
N LEU A 142 -6.19 4.35 3.60
CA LEU A 142 -7.36 5.25 3.49
C LEU A 142 -8.69 4.52 3.75
N LEU A 143 -8.80 3.27 3.30
CA LEU A 143 -9.98 2.43 3.56
C LEU A 143 -10.11 2.12 5.06
N PHE A 144 -9.02 1.81 5.74
CA PHE A 144 -9.03 1.58 7.20
C PHE A 144 -9.35 2.83 8.00
N VAL A 145 -8.83 3.99 7.60
CA VAL A 145 -9.21 5.29 8.19
C VAL A 145 -10.71 5.53 8.06
N TRP A 146 -11.29 5.19 6.91
CA TRP A 146 -12.75 5.26 6.71
C TRP A 146 -13.53 4.32 7.63
N LEU A 147 -13.05 3.09 7.83
CA LEU A 147 -13.67 2.15 8.77
C LEU A 147 -13.58 2.65 10.22
N GLN A 148 -12.46 3.25 10.62
CA GLN A 148 -12.32 3.88 11.93
C GLN A 148 -13.27 5.08 12.10
N LEU A 149 -13.44 5.89 11.05
CA LEU A 149 -14.42 6.98 11.07
C LEU A 149 -15.85 6.45 11.27
N MET A 150 -16.20 5.33 10.63
CA MET A 150 -17.50 4.68 10.85
C MET A 150 -17.67 4.19 12.29
N HIS A 151 -16.61 3.69 12.92
CA HIS A 151 -16.64 3.33 14.34
C HIS A 151 -16.87 4.57 15.23
N TYR A 152 -16.15 5.65 14.99
CA TYR A 152 -16.34 6.90 15.71
C TYR A 152 -17.77 7.46 15.55
N LEU A 153 -18.34 7.36 14.34
CA LEU A 153 -19.71 7.77 14.06
C LEU A 153 -20.75 6.90 14.78
N ASN A 154 -20.48 5.61 14.95
CA ASN A 154 -21.32 4.71 15.75
C ASN A 154 -21.41 5.22 17.21
N ASP A 155 -20.27 5.61 17.79
CA ASP A 155 -20.22 6.05 19.19
C ASP A 155 -20.93 7.40 19.42
N ILE A 156 -20.92 8.29 18.43
CA ILE A 156 -21.56 9.62 18.53
C ILE A 156 -23.03 9.60 18.15
N VAL A 157 -23.41 8.81 17.14
CA VAL A 157 -24.76 8.82 16.57
C VAL A 157 -25.44 7.48 16.87
N PRO A 158 -26.32 7.39 17.88
CA PRO A 158 -26.93 6.13 18.31
C PRO A 158 -27.70 5.40 17.20
N ARG A 159 -28.23 6.15 16.23
CA ARG A 159 -28.93 5.57 15.06
C ARG A 159 -28.00 4.72 14.21
N ILE A 160 -26.74 5.12 14.03
CA ILE A 160 -25.75 4.36 13.27
C ILE A 160 -25.41 3.06 14.00
N GLY A 161 -25.37 3.08 15.34
CA GLY A 161 -25.11 1.88 16.13
C GLY A 161 -26.11 0.77 15.94
N VAL A 162 -27.40 1.08 15.83
CA VAL A 162 -28.41 0.06 15.54
C VAL A 162 -28.16 -0.61 14.18
N LEU A 163 -27.72 0.15 13.16
CA LEU A 163 -27.37 -0.42 11.86
C LEU A 163 -26.13 -1.30 11.95
N VAL A 164 -25.09 -0.83 12.64
CA VAL A 164 -23.83 -1.57 12.82
C VAL A 164 -24.07 -2.87 13.59
N ASP A 165 -24.87 -2.85 14.66
CA ASP A 165 -25.24 -4.05 15.41
C ASP A 165 -26.03 -5.05 14.56
N THR A 166 -26.96 -4.55 13.73
CA THR A 166 -27.71 -5.38 12.79
C THR A 166 -26.79 -6.00 11.73
N MET A 167 -25.80 -5.24 11.27
CA MET A 167 -24.77 -5.74 10.35
C MET A 167 -23.89 -6.81 11.00
N TYR A 168 -23.43 -6.60 12.24
CA TYR A 168 -22.65 -7.60 12.97
C TYR A 168 -23.43 -8.90 13.21
N ARG A 169 -24.72 -8.81 13.58
CA ARG A 169 -25.57 -9.98 13.77
C ARG A 169 -25.81 -10.75 12.47
N SER A 170 -25.91 -10.06 11.34
CA SER A 170 -26.06 -10.69 10.02
C SER A 170 -24.74 -11.18 9.41
N MET A 171 -23.59 -10.71 9.89
CA MET A 171 -22.29 -11.06 9.33
C MET A 171 -21.95 -12.55 9.49
N THR A 172 -22.26 -13.17 10.63
CA THR A 172 -21.99 -14.60 10.86
C THR A 172 -22.64 -15.54 9.84
N PRO A 173 -23.98 -15.48 9.59
CA PRO A 173 -24.60 -16.32 8.57
C PRO A 173 -24.13 -15.98 7.15
N ILE A 174 -23.83 -14.70 6.86
CA ILE A 174 -23.26 -14.30 5.57
C ILE A 174 -21.90 -14.96 5.34
N ILE A 175 -20.99 -14.90 6.33
CA ILE A 175 -19.67 -15.54 6.23
C ILE A 175 -19.82 -17.05 6.02
N PHE A 176 -20.72 -17.70 6.75
CA PHE A 176 -20.99 -19.12 6.59
C PHE A 176 -21.47 -19.47 5.17
N LEU A 177 -22.39 -18.68 4.61
CA LEU A 177 -22.85 -18.83 3.23
C LEU A 177 -21.70 -18.64 2.23
N VAL A 178 -20.86 -17.63 2.42
CA VAL A 178 -19.70 -17.36 1.56
C VAL A 178 -18.72 -18.54 1.58
N VAL A 179 -18.49 -19.18 2.73
CA VAL A 179 -17.64 -20.36 2.84
C VAL A 179 -18.20 -21.53 2.04
N ILE A 180 -19.50 -21.80 2.14
CA ILE A 180 -20.15 -22.87 1.35
C ILE A 180 -20.02 -22.60 -0.15
N VAL A 181 -20.31 -21.36 -0.57
CA VAL A 181 -20.20 -20.97 -1.99
C VAL A 181 -18.76 -21.10 -2.49
N ALA A 182 -17.78 -20.69 -1.67
CA ALA A 182 -16.37 -20.80 -2.02
C ALA A 182 -15.94 -22.27 -2.17
N ASP A 183 -16.40 -23.16 -1.29
CA ASP A 183 -16.12 -24.60 -1.37
C ASP A 183 -16.68 -25.22 -2.66
N MET A 184 -17.94 -24.91 -3.00
CA MET A 184 -18.55 -25.32 -4.27
C MET A 184 -17.76 -24.79 -5.48
N PHE A 185 -17.30 -23.54 -5.43
CA PHE A 185 -16.54 -22.92 -6.50
C PHE A 185 -15.16 -23.57 -6.67
N VAL A 186 -14.47 -23.87 -5.57
CA VAL A 186 -13.20 -24.61 -5.59
C VAL A 186 -13.38 -26.00 -6.20
N GLY A 187 -14.43 -26.72 -5.80
CA GLY A 187 -14.77 -28.02 -6.39
C GLY A 187 -14.97 -27.93 -7.91
N PHE A 188 -15.69 -26.91 -8.38
CA PHE A 188 -15.90 -26.67 -9.81
C PHE A 188 -14.59 -26.32 -10.54
N VAL A 189 -13.75 -25.46 -9.96
CA VAL A 189 -12.45 -25.10 -10.55
C VAL A 189 -11.53 -26.31 -10.66
N ILE A 190 -11.47 -27.16 -9.63
CA ILE A 190 -10.68 -28.40 -9.65
C ILE A 190 -11.20 -29.34 -10.74
N TRP A 191 -12.52 -29.57 -10.79
CA TRP A 191 -13.12 -30.45 -11.78
C TRP A 191 -12.90 -29.94 -13.21
N ALA A 192 -13.11 -28.65 -13.46
CA ALA A 192 -12.87 -28.03 -14.76
C ALA A 192 -11.40 -28.13 -15.16
N ASN A 193 -10.47 -27.91 -14.23
CA ASN A 193 -9.03 -28.05 -14.51
C ASN A 193 -8.65 -29.51 -14.81
N LEU A 194 -9.26 -30.49 -14.14
CA LEU A 194 -9.04 -31.91 -14.43
C LEU A 194 -9.57 -32.33 -15.82
N MET A 195 -10.75 -31.83 -16.19
CA MET A 195 -11.39 -32.17 -17.46
C MET A 195 -10.76 -31.46 -18.66
N PHE A 196 -10.42 -30.18 -18.52
CA PHE A 196 -9.99 -29.34 -19.65
C PHE A 196 -8.50 -28.99 -19.62
N GLY A 197 -7.82 -29.11 -18.47
CA GLY A 197 -6.43 -28.67 -18.29
C GLY A 197 -5.40 -29.50 -19.06
N LYS A 198 -5.77 -30.66 -19.59
CA LYS A 198 -4.92 -31.47 -20.50
C LYS A 198 -5.13 -31.14 -21.98
N SER A 199 -6.16 -30.36 -22.32
CA SER A 199 -6.57 -30.10 -23.71
C SER A 199 -6.08 -28.77 -24.29
N VAL A 200 -5.26 -28.03 -23.55
CA VAL A 200 -4.67 -26.73 -23.92
C VAL A 200 -3.17 -26.77 -23.69
#